data_AF-A0A6L6EEV9-F1
#
_entry.id   AF-A0A6L6EEV9-F1
#
_cell.length_a   1.000
_cell.length_b   1.000
_cell.length_c   1.000
_cell.angle_alpha   90.00
_cell.angle_beta   90.00
_cell.angle_gamma   90.00
#
_symmetry.space_group_name_H-M   'P 1'
#
loop_
_entity.id
_entity.type
_entity.pdbx_description
1 polymer ?
#
loop_
_entity_poly.entity_id
_entity_poly.type
_entity_poly.pdbx_seq_one_letter_code
_entity_poly.pdbx_strand_id
1 'polypeptide(L)'
;MKSTLKLRSFIAAIGSAALLATGLVVASPAHAGICTKDETSGIETCASTLAVSGAAYKFMIPTKNYNGTMFFWSHGFRPSYDYPGYKAPTGVEQMTVSNTGPTPKLDYSAELLAKGYGLAAYDRATDGLHGWNTEESVPLLKELVDLSKLIAPTTKR
;
A
#
# COMPACT_ATOMS: atom_id res chain seq x y z
N MET A 1 57.15 37.05 -15.11
CA MET A 1 57.04 35.96 -14.12
C MET A 1 55.59 35.52 -14.09
N LYS A 2 55.21 34.41 -14.76
CA LYS A 2 55.15 33.02 -14.22
C LYS A 2 54.39 32.98 -12.88
N SER A 3 53.10 32.66 -12.91
CA SER A 3 52.49 31.32 -12.66
C SER A 3 52.10 31.21 -11.17
N THR A 4 50.93 30.75 -10.72
CA THR A 4 50.02 29.69 -11.17
C THR A 4 48.64 29.87 -10.49
N LEU A 5 47.54 29.94 -11.25
CA LEU A 5 46.21 29.57 -10.74
C LEU A 5 46.13 28.04 -10.68
N LYS A 6 45.97 27.45 -9.49
CA LYS A 6 45.58 26.04 -9.37
C LYS A 6 44.06 25.90 -9.53
N LEU A 7 43.71 25.58 -10.77
CA LEU A 7 42.54 24.82 -11.21
C LEU A 7 42.15 23.70 -10.24
N ARG A 8 40.91 23.71 -9.72
CA ARG A 8 40.04 22.53 -9.53
C ARG A 8 38.56 22.94 -9.56
N SER A 9 38.08 23.09 -10.78
CA SER A 9 36.76 22.75 -11.30
C SER A 9 35.76 22.12 -10.31
N PHE A 10 34.75 22.88 -9.90
CA PHE A 10 33.44 22.35 -9.48
C PHE A 10 32.34 23.27 -9.99
N ILE A 11 32.27 23.41 -11.31
CA ILE A 11 31.01 23.76 -11.97
C ILE A 11 30.29 22.43 -12.16
N ALA A 12 29.61 21.96 -11.12
CA ALA A 12 28.63 20.89 -11.26
C ALA A 12 27.37 21.55 -11.83
N ALA A 13 27.13 21.26 -13.11
CA ALA A 13 25.97 21.73 -13.85
C ALA A 13 24.68 21.40 -13.08
N ILE A 14 23.86 22.43 -12.84
CA ILE A 14 22.47 22.25 -12.46
C ILE A 14 21.76 21.73 -13.72
N GLY A 15 21.77 20.41 -13.87
CA GLY A 15 21.04 19.71 -14.92
C GLY A 15 19.57 19.74 -14.58
N SER A 16 18.81 20.62 -15.26
CA SER A 16 17.36 20.58 -15.29
C SER A 16 16.89 19.24 -15.86
N ALA A 17 16.52 18.29 -15.01
CA ALA A 17 15.74 17.14 -15.42
C ALA A 17 14.28 17.60 -15.60
N ALA A 18 13.96 18.09 -16.80
CA ALA A 18 12.57 18.16 -17.24
C ALA A 18 12.06 16.72 -17.36
N LEU A 19 11.25 16.30 -16.39
CA LEU A 19 10.61 15.00 -16.38
C LEU A 19 9.60 14.96 -17.53
N LEU A 20 10.03 14.39 -18.66
CA LEU A 20 9.17 14.13 -19.81
C LEU A 20 8.05 13.19 -19.37
N ALA A 21 6.85 13.75 -19.31
CA ALA A 21 5.59 13.06 -19.04
C ALA A 21 5.31 12.00 -20.12
N THR A 22 5.92 10.83 -19.97
CA THR A 22 5.51 9.58 -20.63
C THR A 22 5.66 8.44 -19.65
N GLY A 23 4.64 8.22 -18.81
CA GLY A 23 4.22 6.91 -18.29
C GLY A 23 5.17 6.03 -17.48
N LEU A 24 6.44 6.36 -17.28
CA LEU A 24 7.30 5.61 -16.37
C LEU A 24 6.95 6.02 -14.94
N VAL A 25 6.07 5.22 -14.32
CA VAL A 25 5.99 5.14 -12.86
C VAL A 25 7.39 4.68 -12.41
N VAL A 26 8.22 5.63 -12.01
CA VAL A 26 9.47 5.31 -11.31
C VAL A 26 9.01 4.65 -10.03
N ALA A 27 9.10 3.32 -9.98
CA ALA A 27 8.79 2.55 -8.79
C ALA A 27 9.61 3.17 -7.65
N SER A 28 8.91 3.78 -6.69
CA SER A 28 9.57 4.29 -5.48
C SER A 28 10.32 3.13 -4.83
N PRO A 29 11.41 3.34 -4.09
CA PRO A 29 12.09 2.26 -3.38
C PRO A 29 11.15 1.48 -2.44
N ALA A 30 10.04 2.09 -2.03
CA ALA A 30 8.95 1.44 -1.31
C ALA A 30 8.19 0.38 -2.13
N HIS A 31 8.15 0.45 -3.47
CA HIS A 31 7.49 -0.56 -4.32
C HIS A 31 8.37 -1.78 -4.61
N ALA A 32 9.68 -1.58 -4.71
CA ALA A 32 10.60 -2.63 -5.16
C ALA A 32 10.72 -3.73 -4.08
N GLY A 33 10.41 -4.97 -4.46
CA GLY A 33 10.53 -6.13 -3.58
C GLY A 33 9.32 -6.44 -2.69
N ILE A 34 8.31 -5.56 -2.65
CA ILE A 34 7.04 -5.82 -1.94
C ILE A 34 5.85 -6.02 -2.89
N CYS A 35 5.99 -5.57 -4.14
CA CYS A 35 4.94 -5.61 -5.16
C CYS A 35 5.21 -6.70 -6.20
N THR A 36 4.17 -7.44 -6.58
CA THR A 36 4.18 -8.44 -7.65
C THR A 36 2.99 -8.21 -8.57
N LYS A 37 3.22 -8.30 -9.88
CA LYS A 37 2.17 -8.10 -10.88
C LYS A 37 1.79 -9.42 -11.52
N ASP A 38 0.49 -9.72 -11.53
CA ASP A 38 -0.05 -10.76 -12.38
C ASP A 38 -0.31 -10.19 -13.78
N GLU A 39 0.44 -10.67 -14.77
CA GLU A 39 0.34 -10.18 -16.15
C GLU A 39 -1.01 -10.54 -16.81
N THR A 40 -1.65 -11.63 -16.36
CA THR A 40 -2.94 -12.09 -16.88
C THR A 40 -4.03 -11.11 -16.46
N SER A 41 -4.25 -10.95 -15.16
CA SER A 41 -5.27 -10.04 -14.63
C SER A 41 -4.87 -8.57 -14.75
N GLY A 42 -3.58 -8.25 -14.79
CA GLY A 42 -3.07 -6.89 -14.68
C GLY A 42 -3.16 -6.30 -13.27
N ILE A 43 -3.40 -7.14 -12.26
CA ILE A 43 -3.46 -6.73 -10.86
C ILE A 43 -2.04 -6.76 -10.29
N GLU A 44 -1.59 -5.63 -9.76
CA GLU A 44 -0.39 -5.54 -8.95
C GLU A 44 -0.76 -5.65 -7.48
N THR A 45 -0.11 -6.56 -6.76
CA THR A 45 -0.32 -6.79 -5.34
C THR A 45 0.93 -6.43 -4.58
N CYS A 46 0.82 -5.53 -3.60
CA CYS A 46 1.91 -5.15 -2.71
C CYS A 46 1.59 -5.57 -1.28
N ALA A 47 2.51 -6.25 -0.59
CA ALA A 47 2.29 -6.65 0.80
C ALA A 47 3.59 -6.54 1.61
N SER A 48 3.50 -6.00 2.82
CA SER A 48 4.60 -5.88 3.77
C SER A 48 4.04 -5.50 5.14
N THR A 49 4.89 -4.99 6.03
CA THR A 49 4.52 -4.42 7.33
C THR A 49 4.62 -2.90 7.29
N LEU A 50 3.69 -2.21 7.95
CA LEU A 50 3.76 -0.78 8.22
C LEU A 50 5.00 -0.48 9.09
N ALA A 51 5.70 0.60 8.79
CA ALA A 51 7.02 0.88 9.34
C ALA A 51 6.97 1.26 10.83
N VAL A 52 5.88 1.94 11.25
CA VAL A 52 5.75 2.40 12.64
C VAL A 52 5.19 1.31 13.54
N SER A 53 4.18 0.57 13.06
CA SER A 53 3.42 -0.37 13.88
C SER A 53 3.80 -1.83 13.71
N GLY A 54 4.49 -2.18 12.63
CA GLY A 54 4.70 -3.57 12.23
C GLY A 54 3.44 -4.26 11.72
N ALA A 55 2.28 -3.60 11.67
CA ALA A 55 1.04 -4.21 11.21
C ALA A 55 1.14 -4.61 9.73
N ALA A 56 0.75 -5.84 9.40
CA ALA A 56 0.73 -6.29 8.01
C ALA A 56 -0.28 -5.48 7.20
N TYR A 57 0.09 -5.14 5.96
CA TYR A 57 -0.79 -4.51 4.99
C TYR A 57 -0.76 -5.23 3.65
N LYS A 58 -1.78 -4.97 2.84
CA LYS A 58 -1.88 -5.41 1.47
C LYS A 58 -2.57 -4.36 0.59
N PHE A 59 -2.00 -4.11 -0.58
CA PHE A 59 -2.61 -3.34 -1.65
C PHE A 59 -2.87 -4.23 -2.86
N MET A 60 -3.94 -3.94 -3.61
CA MET A 60 -4.22 -4.52 -4.93
C MET A 60 -4.59 -3.40 -5.89
N ILE A 61 -3.80 -3.18 -6.93
CA ILE A 61 -3.96 -2.09 -7.89
C ILE A 61 -4.23 -2.68 -9.27
N PRO A 62 -5.37 -2.35 -9.92
CA PRO A 62 -5.69 -2.87 -11.24
C PRO A 62 -5.00 -1.99 -12.30
N THR A 63 -3.72 -2.26 -12.57
CA THR A 63 -2.84 -1.37 -13.35
C THR A 63 -3.33 -1.04 -14.76
N LYS A 64 -4.18 -1.89 -15.36
CA LYS A 64 -4.75 -1.70 -16.70
C LYS A 64 -5.88 -0.66 -16.76
N ASN A 65 -6.62 -0.47 -15.66
CA ASN A 65 -7.85 0.34 -15.61
C ASN A 65 -7.98 1.13 -14.30
N TYR A 66 -6.89 1.34 -13.56
CA TYR A 66 -6.91 2.08 -12.30
C TYR A 66 -7.47 3.50 -12.51
N ASN A 67 -8.57 3.80 -11.83
CA ASN A 67 -9.32 5.05 -12.00
C ASN A 67 -8.81 6.19 -11.09
N GLY A 68 -7.78 5.92 -10.28
CA GLY A 68 -7.21 6.83 -9.31
C GLY A 68 -7.92 6.83 -7.95
N THR A 69 -8.87 5.93 -7.68
CA THR A 69 -9.59 5.87 -6.42
C THR A 69 -9.24 4.61 -5.65
N MET A 70 -8.86 4.79 -4.38
CA MET A 70 -8.58 3.71 -3.44
C MET A 70 -9.81 3.40 -2.59
N PHE A 71 -10.09 2.11 -2.41
CA PHE A 71 -11.01 1.57 -1.42
C PHE A 71 -10.18 1.04 -0.24
N PHE A 72 -10.33 1.67 0.91
CA PHE A 72 -9.68 1.25 2.15
C PHE A 72 -10.63 0.41 2.97
N TRP A 73 -10.23 -0.81 3.28
CA TRP A 73 -10.97 -1.71 4.14
C TRP A 73 -10.18 -2.00 5.42
N SER A 74 -10.91 -1.99 6.54
CA SER A 74 -10.40 -2.31 7.86
C SER A 74 -11.41 -3.21 8.54
N HIS A 75 -10.95 -4.30 9.17
CA HIS A 75 -11.83 -5.10 9.99
C HIS A 75 -12.14 -4.40 11.32
N GLY A 76 -13.25 -4.81 11.94
CA GLY A 76 -13.59 -4.44 13.31
C GLY A 76 -12.71 -5.16 14.34
N PHE A 77 -13.24 -5.39 15.53
CA PHE A 77 -12.54 -6.17 16.56
C PHE A 77 -12.44 -7.63 16.15
N ARG A 78 -11.24 -8.22 16.29
CA ARG A 78 -11.02 -9.65 16.11
C ARG A 78 -10.39 -10.26 17.36
N PRO A 79 -10.72 -11.50 17.73
CA PRO A 79 -10.00 -12.18 18.79
C PRO A 79 -8.50 -12.31 18.47
N SER A 80 -7.66 -11.97 19.44
CA SER A 80 -6.20 -11.93 19.32
C SER A 80 -5.50 -13.22 19.75
N TYR A 81 -6.26 -14.28 20.02
CA TYR A 81 -5.76 -15.56 20.47
C TYR A 81 -6.57 -16.69 19.86
N ASP A 82 -5.94 -17.86 19.77
CA ASP A 82 -6.57 -19.08 19.27
C ASP A 82 -7.59 -19.63 20.26
N TYR A 83 -8.71 -20.14 19.75
CA TYR A 83 -9.68 -20.92 20.53
C TYR A 83 -10.36 -21.97 19.60
N PRO A 84 -11.09 -22.97 20.14
CA PRO A 84 -11.66 -24.02 19.31
C PRO A 84 -12.50 -23.47 18.13
N GLY A 85 -12.09 -23.78 16.90
CA GLY A 85 -12.74 -23.32 15.67
C GLY A 85 -12.28 -21.96 15.15
N TYR A 86 -11.31 -21.31 15.78
CA TYR A 86 -10.78 -20.01 15.37
C TYR A 86 -9.25 -19.94 15.50
N LYS A 87 -8.63 -19.24 14.55
CA LYS A 87 -7.21 -18.90 14.58
C LYS A 87 -7.06 -17.40 14.54
N ALA A 88 -6.20 -16.87 15.42
CA ALA A 88 -5.89 -15.45 15.40
C ALA A 88 -5.25 -15.09 14.04
N PRO A 89 -5.63 -13.93 13.45
CA PRO A 89 -5.03 -13.48 12.21
C PRO A 89 -3.54 -13.29 12.38
N THR A 90 -2.76 -13.67 11.38
CA THR A 90 -1.32 -13.38 11.32
C THR A 90 -1.01 -12.25 10.33
N GLY A 91 -2.03 -11.53 9.90
CA GLY A 91 -1.94 -10.46 8.91
C GLY A 91 -3.27 -10.21 8.18
N VAL A 92 -3.17 -9.66 6.97
CA VAL A 92 -4.35 -9.29 6.17
C VAL A 92 -5.03 -10.53 5.58
N GLU A 93 -6.18 -10.91 6.13
CA GLU A 93 -6.98 -12.04 5.64
C GLU A 93 -8.07 -11.65 4.63
N GLN A 94 -8.39 -10.36 4.55
CA GLN A 94 -9.51 -9.83 3.78
C GLN A 94 -9.10 -8.51 3.13
N MET A 95 -9.46 -8.35 1.85
CA MET A 95 -9.22 -7.11 1.10
C MET A 95 -10.48 -6.24 1.03
N THR A 96 -11.65 -6.85 1.22
CA THR A 96 -12.94 -6.17 1.24
C THR A 96 -13.85 -6.81 2.31
N VAL A 97 -15.02 -6.20 2.51
CA VAL A 97 -16.03 -6.69 3.43
C VAL A 97 -16.42 -8.12 3.11
N SER A 98 -16.22 -9.04 4.05
CA SER A 98 -17.02 -10.25 4.16
C SER A 98 -17.66 -10.23 5.53
N ASN A 99 -18.95 -9.87 5.61
CA ASN A 99 -19.68 -9.95 6.85
C ASN A 99 -20.06 -11.42 7.13
N THR A 100 -19.76 -11.93 8.33
CA THR A 100 -20.25 -13.23 8.82
C THR A 100 -21.68 -13.10 9.35
N GLY A 101 -22.54 -12.41 8.60
CA GLY A 101 -23.97 -12.38 8.84
C GLY A 101 -24.66 -13.62 8.25
N PRO A 102 -26.00 -13.74 8.38
CA PRO A 102 -26.75 -14.85 7.81
C PRO A 102 -26.64 -14.96 6.27
N THR A 103 -26.09 -13.95 5.60
CA THR A 103 -25.83 -13.94 4.16
C THR A 103 -24.35 -14.27 3.89
N PRO A 104 -24.03 -15.37 3.17
CA PRO A 104 -22.65 -15.78 2.94
C PRO A 104 -21.80 -14.76 2.16
N LYS A 105 -20.55 -14.62 2.60
CA LYS A 105 -19.36 -14.03 1.98
C LYS A 105 -19.53 -13.49 0.55
N LEU A 106 -19.54 -12.17 0.41
CA LEU A 106 -19.22 -11.51 -0.86
C LEU A 106 -17.90 -10.77 -0.67
N ASP A 107 -16.79 -11.42 -1.00
CA ASP A 107 -15.55 -10.69 -1.26
C ASP A 107 -15.75 -9.93 -2.57
N TYR A 108 -15.86 -8.61 -2.48
CA TYR A 108 -16.09 -7.72 -3.62
C TYR A 108 -14.79 -7.25 -4.29
N SER A 109 -13.65 -7.86 -3.96
CA SER A 109 -12.37 -7.45 -4.52
C SER A 109 -12.38 -7.49 -6.05
N ALA A 110 -12.92 -8.56 -6.64
CA ALA A 110 -12.94 -8.71 -8.09
C ALA A 110 -13.77 -7.62 -8.78
N GLU A 111 -14.95 -7.30 -8.23
CA GLU A 111 -15.86 -6.29 -8.77
C GLU A 111 -15.30 -4.88 -8.64
N LEU A 112 -14.69 -4.56 -7.50
CA LEU A 112 -14.07 -3.25 -7.28
C LEU A 112 -12.85 -3.06 -8.20
N LEU A 113 -11.99 -4.08 -8.33
CA LEU A 113 -10.84 -4.06 -9.24
C LEU A 113 -11.28 -3.94 -10.71
N ALA A 114 -12.35 -4.64 -11.11
CA ALA A 114 -12.93 -4.53 -12.45
C ALA A 114 -13.48 -3.12 -12.74
N LYS A 115 -13.98 -2.42 -11.72
CA LYS A 115 -14.41 -1.01 -11.81
C LYS A 115 -13.24 0.00 -11.72
N GLY A 116 -12.01 -0.49 -11.59
CA GLY A 116 -10.80 0.33 -11.56
C GLY A 116 -10.44 0.89 -10.19
N TYR A 117 -11.08 0.45 -9.10
CA TYR A 117 -10.68 0.83 -7.75
C TYR A 117 -9.43 0.07 -7.34
N GLY A 118 -8.45 0.76 -6.77
CA GLY A 118 -7.38 0.13 -6.01
C GLY A 118 -7.88 -0.25 -4.63
N LEU A 119 -7.38 -1.34 -4.06
CA LEU A 119 -7.79 -1.84 -2.74
C LEU A 119 -6.63 -1.72 -1.76
N ALA A 120 -6.93 -1.40 -0.52
CA ALA A 120 -5.97 -1.33 0.57
C ALA A 120 -6.58 -1.93 1.84
N ALA A 121 -5.84 -2.82 2.50
CA ALA A 121 -6.24 -3.41 3.76
C ALA A 121 -5.01 -3.57 4.67
N TYR A 122 -5.27 -3.65 5.98
CA TYR A 122 -4.25 -3.84 7.01
C TYR A 122 -4.85 -4.63 8.18
N ASP A 123 -4.00 -5.33 8.92
CA ASP A 123 -4.39 -6.20 10.05
C ASP A 123 -4.83 -5.42 11.30
N ARG A 124 -4.71 -4.09 11.28
CA ARG A 124 -5.12 -3.20 12.38
C ARG A 124 -4.61 -3.70 13.76
N ALA A 125 -3.41 -4.29 13.77
CA ALA A 125 -2.83 -4.95 14.93
C ALA A 125 -1.69 -4.10 15.51
N THR A 126 -1.73 -3.91 16.83
CA THR A 126 -0.63 -3.34 17.62
C THR A 126 -0.30 -4.35 18.70
N ASP A 127 0.96 -4.78 18.84
CA ASP A 127 1.38 -5.77 19.84
C ASP A 127 0.53 -7.05 19.85
N GLY A 128 0.06 -7.49 18.68
CA GLY A 128 -0.82 -8.65 18.52
C GLY A 128 -2.29 -8.41 18.88
N LEU A 129 -2.70 -7.18 19.17
CA LEU A 129 -4.09 -6.81 19.47
C LEU A 129 -4.81 -6.35 18.20
N HIS A 130 -5.65 -7.22 17.62
CA HIS A 130 -6.31 -7.00 16.33
C HIS A 130 -7.55 -6.09 16.47
N GLY A 131 -7.32 -4.79 16.36
CA GLY A 131 -8.36 -3.76 16.33
C GLY A 131 -8.90 -3.32 17.70
N TRP A 132 -8.32 -3.77 18.81
CA TRP A 132 -8.83 -3.49 20.17
C TRP A 132 -8.60 -2.05 20.66
N ASN A 133 -7.71 -1.29 20.03
CA ASN A 133 -7.44 0.11 20.39
C ASN A 133 -7.70 1.06 19.21
N THR A 134 -8.71 1.92 19.35
CA THR A 134 -9.03 2.95 18.33
C THR A 134 -7.98 4.05 18.26
N GLU A 135 -7.37 4.42 19.38
CA GLU A 135 -6.33 5.46 19.44
C GLU A 135 -5.11 5.08 18.61
N GLU A 136 -4.71 3.81 18.66
CA GLU A 136 -3.63 3.27 17.82
C GLU A 136 -4.08 3.07 16.37
N SER A 137 -5.33 2.68 16.15
CA SER A 137 -5.82 2.33 14.81
C SER A 137 -5.92 3.50 13.82
N VAL A 138 -6.16 4.72 14.32
CA VAL A 138 -6.28 5.92 13.48
C VAL A 138 -4.94 6.30 12.83
N PRO A 139 -3.82 6.39 13.59
CA PRO A 139 -2.48 6.51 13.03
C PRO A 139 -2.15 5.44 11.99
N LEU A 140 -2.54 4.17 12.21
CA LEU A 140 -2.32 3.10 11.23
C LEU A 140 -3.02 3.37 9.90
N LEU A 141 -4.29 3.78 9.95
CA LEU A 141 -5.05 4.10 8.75
C LEU A 141 -4.39 5.28 8.01
N LYS A 142 -3.92 6.28 8.75
CA LYS A 142 -3.19 7.41 8.17
C LYS A 142 -1.90 6.95 7.48
N GLU A 143 -1.11 6.08 8.12
CA GLU A 143 0.12 5.54 7.54
C GLU A 143 -0.17 4.76 6.25
N LEU A 144 -1.22 3.92 6.25
CA LEU A 144 -1.66 3.19 5.06
C LEU A 144 -2.11 4.13 3.93
N VAL A 145 -2.88 5.18 4.24
CA VAL A 145 -3.31 6.20 3.26
C VAL A 145 -2.10 6.95 2.68
N ASP A 146 -1.12 7.30 3.50
CA ASP A 146 0.08 7.97 3.01
C ASP A 146 0.95 7.04 2.16
N LEU A 147 1.07 5.77 2.54
CA LEU A 147 1.76 4.74 1.74
C LEU A 147 1.05 4.48 0.41
N SER A 148 -0.28 4.55 0.36
CA SER A 148 -1.04 4.39 -0.89
C SER A 148 -0.65 5.41 -1.96
N LYS A 149 -0.22 6.62 -1.57
CA LYS A 149 0.25 7.65 -2.50
C LYS A 149 1.63 7.31 -3.07
N LEU A 150 2.41 6.53 -2.33
CA LEU A 150 3.72 6.05 -2.77
C LEU A 150 3.58 4.80 -3.66
N ILE A 151 2.62 3.91 -3.37
CA ILE A 151 2.33 2.67 -4.11
C ILE A 151 1.44 2.90 -5.34
N ALA A 152 0.57 3.90 -5.30
CA ALA A 152 -0.32 4.25 -6.41
C ALA A 152 -0.27 5.77 -6.63
N PRO A 153 0.80 6.31 -7.24
CA PRO A 153 1.01 7.75 -7.35
C PRO A 153 -0.03 8.49 -8.20
N THR A 154 -0.82 7.77 -9.01
CA THR A 154 -1.94 8.31 -9.79
C THR A 154 -3.25 8.41 -8.98
N THR A 155 -3.21 8.13 -7.68
CA THR A 155 -4.37 8.29 -6.77
C THR A 155 -4.82 9.75 -6.75
N LYS A 156 -6.11 9.98 -7.07
CA LYS A 156 -6.78 11.28 -7.06
C LYS A 156 -7.03 11.72 -5.62
N ARG A 157 -6.92 13.03 -5.38
CA ARG A 157 -7.20 13.65 -4.08
C ARG A 157 -8.67 14.01 -3.94
#